data_AF-A0A0S2S1Q3-F1
#
_entry.id   AF-A0A0S2S1Q3-F1
#
_cell.length_a   1.000
_cell.length_b   1.000
_cell.length_c   1.000
_cell.angle_alpha   90.00
_cell.angle_beta   90.00
_cell.angle_gamma   90.00
#
_symmetry.space_group_name_H-M   'P 1'
#
loop_
_entity.id
_entity.type
_entity.pdbx_description
1 polymer ?
#
loop_
_entity_poly.entity_id
_entity_poly.type
_entity_poly.pdbx_seq_one_letter_code
_entity_poly.pdbx_strand_id
1 'polypeptide(L)'
;MTLNANNQTLPGSITADKLSSITANLKNKTTLRGAINSENTAQSVALNLDKTSKWAVTADSYLTSLTDSDTKLSNIVDNGHTIYYDAGASANSWLNGETITLSGGTCFYLVTVSKYNP
;
A
#
# COMPACT_ATOMS: atom_id res chain seq x y z
N MET A 1 -2.53 16.14 0.83
CA MET A 1 -2.09 16.07 2.23
C MET A 1 -0.93 15.10 2.34
N THR A 2 0.03 15.34 3.25
CA THR A 2 1.15 14.42 3.49
C THR A 2 1.18 14.00 4.96
N LEU A 3 1.11 12.70 5.21
CA LEU A 3 1.34 12.07 6.52
C LEU A 3 2.78 11.58 6.60
N ASN A 4 3.56 12.13 7.53
CA ASN A 4 4.93 11.68 7.80
C ASN A 4 4.97 10.98 9.15
N ALA A 5 5.10 9.66 9.14
CA ALA A 5 5.17 8.84 10.34
C ALA A 5 6.59 8.32 10.56
N ASN A 6 7.08 8.47 11.78
CA ASN A 6 8.44 8.12 12.16
C ASN A 6 8.41 7.40 13.52
N ASN A 7 8.77 6.11 13.53
CA ASN A 7 8.70 5.27 14.73
C ASN A 7 7.33 5.30 15.42
N GLN A 8 6.26 5.22 14.63
CA GLN A 8 4.88 5.25 15.13
C GLN A 8 4.17 3.91 14.97
N THR A 9 3.18 3.64 15.82
CA THR A 9 2.18 2.60 15.58
C THR A 9 0.86 3.29 15.26
N LEU A 10 0.37 3.08 14.04
CA LEU A 10 -0.82 3.73 13.50
C LEU A 10 -1.93 2.69 13.33
N PRO A 11 -2.84 2.54 14.31
CA PRO A 11 -4.05 1.76 14.13
C PRO A 11 -5.09 2.57 13.33
N GLY A 12 -5.78 1.91 12.40
CA GLY A 12 -6.86 2.50 11.63
C GLY A 12 -6.52 2.70 10.15
N SER A 13 -7.56 2.86 9.34
CA SER A 13 -7.46 2.97 7.89
C SER A 13 -7.23 4.41 7.43
N ILE A 14 -6.55 4.56 6.30
CA ILE A 14 -6.40 5.85 5.60
C ILE A 14 -7.53 5.93 4.55
N THR A 15 -8.42 6.91 4.67
CA THR A 15 -9.54 7.12 3.75
C THR A 15 -9.48 8.50 3.11
N ALA A 16 -9.86 8.60 1.83
CA ALA A 16 -9.93 9.86 1.09
C ALA A 16 -11.10 9.85 0.12
N ASP A 17 -11.70 11.02 -0.09
CA ASP A 17 -12.73 11.24 -1.10
C ASP A 17 -12.14 11.60 -2.47
N LYS A 18 -13.00 11.71 -3.48
CA LYS A 18 -12.64 11.97 -4.88
C LYS A 18 -11.93 13.28 -5.18
N LEU A 19 -11.85 14.19 -4.21
CA LEU A 19 -11.13 15.45 -4.35
C LEU A 19 -9.83 15.46 -3.53
N SER A 20 -9.56 14.37 -2.82
CA SER A 20 -8.46 14.25 -1.87
C SER A 20 -7.30 13.46 -2.45
N SER A 21 -6.11 14.02 -2.28
CA SER A 21 -4.83 13.38 -2.59
C SER A 21 -4.01 13.19 -1.31
N ILE A 22 -3.56 11.96 -1.02
CA ILE A 22 -2.80 11.63 0.20
C ILE A 22 -1.44 11.05 -0.16
N THR A 23 -0.38 11.51 0.50
CA THR A 23 0.92 10.83 0.55
C THR A 23 1.20 10.36 1.97
N ALA A 24 1.42 9.06 2.18
CA ALA A 24 1.80 8.48 3.45
C ALA A 24 3.26 8.00 3.39
N ASN A 25 4.10 8.55 4.27
CA ASN A 25 5.50 8.18 4.40
C ASN A 25 5.70 7.44 5.74
N LEU A 26 5.99 6.15 5.69
CA LEU A 26 6.27 5.32 6.87
C LEU A 26 7.79 5.13 6.99
N LYS A 27 8.36 5.70 8.06
CA LYS A 27 9.81 5.65 8.32
C LYS A 27 10.12 5.13 9.71
N ASN A 28 11.34 4.64 9.88
CA ASN A 28 11.97 4.25 11.14
C ASN A 28 11.06 3.35 11.99
N LYS A 29 10.83 2.10 11.57
CA LYS A 29 10.02 1.12 12.31
C LYS A 29 8.56 1.52 12.50
N THR A 30 8.02 2.39 11.65
CA THR A 30 6.61 2.72 11.70
C THR A 30 5.77 1.52 11.29
N THR A 31 4.70 1.23 12.02
CA THR A 31 3.73 0.18 11.67
C THR A 31 2.37 0.80 11.41
N LEU A 32 1.83 0.62 10.21
CA LEU A 32 0.44 0.89 9.89
C LEU A 32 -0.35 -0.41 9.98
N ARG A 33 -1.46 -0.43 10.74
CA ARG A 33 -2.43 -1.52 10.75
C ARG A 33 -3.79 -1.00 10.34
N GLY A 34 -4.12 -1.15 9.08
CA GLY A 34 -5.33 -0.64 8.47
C GLY A 34 -5.33 -0.78 6.94
N ALA A 35 -6.47 -0.50 6.32
CA ALA A 35 -6.59 -0.42 4.87
C ALA A 35 -6.27 0.99 4.36
N ILE A 36 -5.99 1.12 3.07
CA ILE A 36 -5.77 2.42 2.43
C ILE A 36 -6.74 2.56 1.26
N ASN A 37 -7.62 3.56 1.34
CA ASN A 37 -8.59 3.90 0.30
C ASN A 37 -9.44 2.71 -0.15
N SER A 38 -10.01 1.96 0.80
CA SER A 38 -10.78 0.73 0.54
C SER A 38 -11.98 0.94 -0.38
N GLU A 39 -12.57 2.14 -0.38
CA GLU A 39 -13.70 2.50 -1.26
C GLU A 39 -13.25 2.87 -2.68
N ASN A 40 -11.94 2.94 -2.95
CA ASN A 40 -11.34 3.41 -4.20
C ASN A 40 -11.91 4.74 -4.70
N THR A 41 -12.24 5.66 -3.78
CA THR A 41 -12.83 6.95 -4.14
C THR A 41 -11.81 8.06 -4.25
N ALA A 42 -10.60 7.91 -3.70
CA ALA A 42 -9.61 8.98 -3.65
C ALA A 42 -9.18 9.50 -5.03
N GLN A 43 -8.82 10.79 -5.12
CA GLN A 43 -8.18 11.31 -6.34
C GLN A 43 -6.79 10.67 -6.54
N SER A 44 -5.99 10.61 -5.48
CA SER A 44 -4.73 9.85 -5.50
C SER A 44 -4.28 9.45 -4.09
N VAL A 45 -3.64 8.28 -3.97
CA VAL A 45 -2.99 7.87 -2.71
C VAL A 45 -1.63 7.26 -2.99
N ALA A 46 -0.59 7.82 -2.38
CA ALA A 46 0.78 7.34 -2.45
C ALA A 46 1.22 6.78 -1.09
N LEU A 47 1.76 5.56 -1.07
CA LEU A 47 2.41 4.97 0.10
C LEU A 47 3.90 4.78 -0.17
N ASN A 48 4.73 5.28 0.73
CA ASN A 48 6.18 5.13 0.70
C ASN A 48 6.65 4.46 1.99
N LEU A 49 7.28 3.28 1.88
CA LEU A 49 7.81 2.52 3.01
C LEU A 49 9.34 2.47 2.99
N ASP A 50 9.94 2.61 4.18
CA ASP A 50 11.30 2.13 4.39
C ASP A 50 11.34 0.64 4.77
N LYS A 51 12.51 -0.01 4.60
CA LYS A 51 12.74 -1.43 4.92
C LYS A 51 12.39 -1.83 6.36
N THR A 52 12.32 -0.87 7.27
CA THR A 52 12.12 -1.12 8.70
C THR A 52 10.66 -0.99 9.11
N SER A 53 9.87 -0.27 8.32
CA SER A 53 8.47 0.03 8.55
C SER A 53 7.59 -1.09 8.00
N LYS A 54 6.39 -1.26 8.57
CA LYS A 54 5.48 -2.36 8.26
C LYS A 54 4.10 -1.86 7.91
N TRP A 55 3.42 -2.60 7.04
CA TRP A 55 1.99 -2.41 6.78
C TRP A 55 1.25 -3.73 6.93
N ALA A 56 0.37 -3.81 7.94
CA ALA A 56 -0.56 -4.90 8.12
C ALA A 56 -1.92 -4.48 7.55
N VAL A 57 -2.26 -5.05 6.39
CA VAL A 57 -3.48 -4.75 5.63
C VAL A 57 -4.69 -5.37 6.32
N THR A 58 -5.81 -4.66 6.37
CA THR A 58 -7.03 -5.14 7.06
C THR A 58 -8.28 -5.17 6.17
N ALA A 59 -8.17 -4.68 4.92
CA ALA A 59 -9.16 -4.78 3.86
C ALA A 59 -8.45 -4.46 2.53
N ASP A 60 -9.12 -4.75 1.42
CA ASP A 60 -8.63 -4.38 0.09
C ASP A 60 -8.29 -2.89 0.03
N SER A 61 -7.19 -2.56 -0.62
CA SER A 61 -6.59 -1.22 -0.59
C SER A 61 -6.20 -0.76 -1.98
N TYR A 62 -6.38 0.52 -2.27
CA TYR A 62 -6.20 1.10 -3.61
C TYR A 62 -5.21 2.27 -3.56
N LEU A 63 -4.06 2.09 -4.19
CA LEU A 63 -2.98 3.07 -4.25
C LEU A 63 -2.78 3.55 -5.69
N THR A 64 -2.47 4.83 -5.84
CA THR A 64 -1.89 5.36 -7.08
C THR A 64 -0.43 4.95 -7.17
N SER A 65 0.33 5.06 -6.06
CA SER A 65 1.73 4.61 -6.04
C SER A 65 2.08 3.87 -4.76
N LEU A 66 2.85 2.80 -4.92
CA LEU A 66 3.48 2.03 -3.87
C LEU A 66 4.99 2.03 -4.11
N THR A 67 5.74 2.69 -3.23
CA THR A 67 7.20 2.56 -3.22
C THR A 67 7.65 1.91 -1.93
N ASP A 68 8.58 0.97 -2.06
CA ASP A 68 9.20 0.31 -0.94
C ASP A 68 10.69 0.17 -1.19
N SER A 69 11.48 0.50 -0.17
CA SER A 69 12.91 0.20 -0.20
C SER A 69 13.21 -1.27 0.05
N ASP A 70 12.29 -2.04 0.65
CA ASP A 70 12.33 -3.50 0.67
C ASP A 70 11.70 -4.07 -0.61
N THR A 71 12.55 -4.35 -1.59
CA THR A 71 12.10 -4.86 -2.90
C THR A 71 11.49 -6.26 -2.85
N LYS A 72 11.60 -6.96 -1.71
CA LYS A 72 10.92 -8.25 -1.49
C LYS A 72 9.53 -8.09 -0.88
N LEU A 73 9.13 -6.88 -0.52
CA LEU A 73 7.85 -6.57 0.13
C LEU A 73 7.59 -7.38 1.41
N SER A 74 8.65 -7.83 2.09
CA SER A 74 8.54 -8.72 3.25
C SER A 74 7.98 -8.02 4.51
N ASN A 75 7.93 -6.69 4.45
CA ASN A 75 7.39 -5.78 5.43
C ASN A 75 5.90 -5.44 5.23
N ILE A 76 5.27 -5.95 4.16
CA ILE A 76 3.82 -5.88 3.95
C ILE A 76 3.20 -7.24 4.32
N VAL A 77 2.19 -7.20 5.18
CA VAL A 77 1.41 -8.36 5.60
C VAL A 77 -0.02 -8.15 5.12
N ASP A 78 -0.39 -8.83 4.05
CA ASP A 78 -1.67 -8.67 3.36
C ASP A 78 -2.88 -9.20 4.15
N ASN A 79 -2.66 -10.14 5.07
CA ASN A 79 -3.72 -10.80 5.84
C ASN A 79 -4.89 -11.34 4.97
N GLY A 80 -4.62 -11.75 3.72
CA GLY A 80 -5.63 -12.25 2.80
C GLY A 80 -6.36 -11.17 1.98
N HIS A 81 -5.86 -9.93 1.96
CA HIS A 81 -6.44 -8.81 1.23
C HIS A 81 -5.61 -8.36 0.03
N THR A 82 -6.27 -7.72 -0.94
CA THR A 82 -5.64 -7.25 -2.18
C THR A 82 -5.17 -5.81 -2.09
N ILE A 83 -3.95 -5.54 -2.55
CA ILE A 83 -3.43 -4.18 -2.74
C ILE A 83 -3.39 -3.88 -4.23
N TYR A 84 -4.20 -2.92 -4.67
CA TYR A 84 -4.24 -2.44 -6.05
C TYR A 84 -3.32 -1.24 -6.23
N TYR A 85 -2.70 -1.15 -7.41
CA TYR A 85 -1.78 -0.06 -7.77
C TYR A 85 -1.96 0.38 -9.22
N ASP A 86 -1.58 1.61 -9.55
CA ASP A 86 -1.54 2.06 -10.93
C ASP A 86 -0.24 1.62 -11.62
N ALA A 87 -0.31 0.57 -12.44
CA ALA A 87 0.83 0.09 -13.23
C ALA A 87 1.36 1.13 -14.25
N GLY A 88 0.56 2.13 -14.62
CA GLY A 88 0.97 3.23 -15.49
C GLY A 88 1.74 4.33 -14.76
N ALA A 89 1.71 4.37 -13.42
CA ALA A 89 2.43 5.37 -12.65
C ALA A 89 3.94 5.05 -12.65
N SER A 90 4.76 6.02 -13.04
CA SER A 90 6.22 5.85 -13.14
C SER A 90 6.88 5.44 -11.82
N ALA A 91 6.32 5.85 -10.69
CA ALA A 91 6.76 5.46 -9.35
C ALA A 91 6.64 3.95 -9.07
N ASN A 92 5.81 3.24 -9.85
CA ASN A 92 5.55 1.82 -9.71
C ASN A 92 6.31 0.96 -10.74
N SER A 93 7.16 1.57 -11.58
CA SER A 93 7.92 0.85 -12.62
C SER A 93 8.71 -0.34 -12.08
N TRP A 94 9.14 -0.27 -10.81
CA TRP A 94 9.90 -1.33 -10.13
C TRP A 94 9.09 -2.62 -9.88
N LEU A 95 7.76 -2.54 -9.93
CA LEU A 95 6.84 -3.68 -9.86
C LEU A 95 6.59 -4.31 -11.24
N ASN A 96 7.19 -3.77 -12.31
CA ASN A 96 7.13 -4.28 -13.69
C ASN A 96 5.71 -4.48 -14.27
N GLY A 97 4.69 -3.85 -13.69
CA GLY A 97 3.29 -4.12 -14.07
C GLY A 97 2.81 -5.53 -13.69
N GLU A 98 3.52 -6.22 -12.80
CA GLU A 98 3.27 -7.60 -12.41
C GLU A 98 2.43 -7.74 -11.14
N THR A 99 1.78 -8.89 -11.06
CA THR A 99 1.14 -9.41 -9.85
C THR A 99 2.16 -10.05 -8.95
N ILE A 100 2.40 -9.46 -7.78
CA ILE A 100 3.35 -10.01 -6.79
C ILE A 100 2.59 -10.71 -5.67
N THR A 101 2.83 -12.00 -5.49
CA THR A 101 2.31 -12.76 -4.35
C THR A 101 3.16 -12.49 -3.11
N LEU A 102 2.53 -11.97 -2.06
CA LEU A 102 3.16 -11.74 -0.76
C LEU A 102 3.09 -13.03 0.08
N SER A 103 4.17 -13.37 0.78
CA SER A 103 4.25 -14.57 1.61
C SER A 103 3.60 -14.43 2.99
N GLY A 104 2.78 -13.40 3.19
CA GLY A 104 2.25 -12.94 4.48
C GLY A 104 0.94 -13.58 4.97
N GLY A 105 0.26 -14.41 4.17
CA GLY A 105 -1.05 -14.98 4.52
C GLY A 105 -1.24 -16.41 4.03
N THR A 106 -1.84 -17.25 4.87
CA THR A 106 -2.11 -18.67 4.59
C THR A 106 -3.10 -18.85 3.45
N CYS A 107 -2.74 -19.73 2.50
CA CYS A 107 -3.56 -20.33 1.45
C CYS A 107 -3.69 -19.55 0.14
N PHE A 108 -3.02 -20.10 -0.89
CA PHE A 108 -3.21 -20.02 -2.35
C PHE A 108 -4.42 -19.23 -2.89
N TYR A 109 -4.46 -17.93 -2.67
CA TYR A 109 -5.11 -17.00 -3.58
C TYR A 109 -4.02 -16.16 -4.23
N LEU A 110 -3.98 -16.18 -5.56
CA LEU A 110 -3.23 -15.19 -6.31
C LEU A 110 -3.87 -13.85 -5.97
N VAL A 111 -3.16 -13.02 -5.20
CA VAL A 111 -3.59 -11.68 -4.88
C VAL A 111 -2.60 -10.71 -5.50
N THR A 112 -3.19 -9.70 -6.13
CA THR A 112 -2.62 -9.06 -7.30
C THR A 112 -2.34 -7.62 -6.94
N VAL A 113 -1.07 -7.22 -6.99
CA VAL A 113 -0.74 -5.84 -7.30
C VAL A 113 -1.30 -5.66 -8.72
N SER A 114 -2.55 -5.21 -8.80
CA SER A 114 -3.36 -5.24 -10.02
C SER A 114 -3.52 -3.85 -10.57
N LYS A 115 -3.41 -3.73 -11.90
CA LYS A 115 -3.74 -2.50 -12.63
C LYS A 115 -5.20 -2.12 -12.38
N TYR A 116 -5.43 -0.91 -11.89
CA TYR A 116 -6.71 -0.21 -12.07
C TYR A 116 -6.55 0.84 -13.17
N ASN A 117 -7.53 0.95 -14.07
CA ASN A 117 -7.58 1.98 -15.08
C ASN A 117 -8.79 2.86 -14.75
N PRO A 118 -8.61 4.09 -14.26
CA PRO A 118 -9.71 4.98 -13.94
C PRO A 118 -10.51 5.39 -15.18
#